data_AF-A0A1B8HEE7-F1
#
_entry.id   AF-A0A1B8HEE7-F1
#
_cell.length_a   1.000
_cell.length_b   1.000
_cell.length_c   1.000
_cell.angle_alpha   90.00
_cell.angle_beta   90.00
_cell.angle_gamma   90.00
#
_symmetry.space_group_name_H-M   'P 1'
#
loop_
_entity.id
_entity.type
_entity.pdbx_description
1 polymer ?
#
loop_
_entity_poly.entity_id
_entity_poly.type
_entity_poly.pdbx_seq_one_letter_code
_entity_poly.pdbx_strand_id
1 'polypeptide(L)'
;MIEHLNKEAAIDLVRYILTNMNDNARFFISTPLWFYPQDTIQEGDLEKHLIGIPASSMMAMLPLMYQVNNPLIGGFIYNKASLDYIDMFSPVTNPAFSLEQGHKIARAVSCDCTPGKITHINYD
;
A
#
# COMPACT_ATOMS: atom_id res chain seq x y z
N MET A 1 3.58 9.91 -5.64
CA MET A 1 2.78 8.82 -5.07
C MET A 1 3.52 7.50 -5.40
N ILE A 2 3.50 6.45 -4.56
CA ILE A 2 4.46 5.31 -4.63
C ILE A 2 4.26 4.44 -5.88
N GLU A 3 3.06 4.43 -6.43
CA GLU A 3 2.65 3.63 -7.57
C GLU A 3 3.22 4.10 -8.91
N HIS A 4 3.84 5.28 -8.98
CA HIS A 4 4.60 5.74 -10.15
C HIS A 4 6.05 5.23 -10.19
N LEU A 5 6.50 4.57 -9.13
CA LEU A 5 7.80 3.92 -9.10
C LEU A 5 7.67 2.50 -9.67
N ASN A 6 8.73 2.02 -10.31
CA ASN A 6 8.82 0.59 -10.58
C ASN A 6 8.91 -0.18 -9.26
N LYS A 7 8.70 -1.50 -9.32
CA LYS A 7 8.61 -2.35 -8.14
C LYS A 7 9.86 -2.24 -7.26
N GLU A 8 11.04 -2.27 -7.86
CA GLU A 8 12.33 -2.24 -7.16
C GLU A 8 12.52 -0.91 -6.43
N ALA A 9 12.29 0.22 -7.12
CA ALA A 9 12.40 1.55 -6.55
C ALA A 9 11.37 1.80 -5.44
N ALA A 10 10.16 1.26 -5.56
CA ALA A 10 9.15 1.33 -4.50
C ALA A 10 9.60 0.58 -3.24
N ILE A 11 10.13 -0.63 -3.39
CA ILE A 11 10.66 -1.43 -2.27
C ILE A 11 11.84 -0.71 -1.61
N ASP A 12 12.79 -0.23 -2.41
CA ASP A 12 13.98 0.46 -1.91
C ASP A 12 13.61 1.76 -1.20
N LEU A 13 12.62 2.51 -1.70
CA LEU A 13 12.14 3.72 -1.05
C LEU A 13 11.54 3.42 0.33
N VAL A 14 10.64 2.45 0.44
CA VAL A 14 10.01 2.07 1.72
C VAL A 14 11.07 1.58 2.70
N ARG A 15 11.99 0.71 2.23
CA ARG A 15 13.12 0.23 3.04
C ARG A 15 13.98 1.38 3.53
N TYR A 16 14.35 2.30 2.64
CA TYR A 16 15.16 3.47 2.97
C TYR A 16 14.48 4.36 4.02
N ILE A 17 13.20 4.66 3.86
CA ILE A 17 12.44 5.48 4.82
C ILE A 17 12.40 4.80 6.19
N LEU A 18 12.02 3.52 6.27
CA LEU A 18 11.95 2.78 7.54
C LEU A 18 13.32 2.61 8.20
N THR A 19 14.39 2.47 7.42
CA THR A 19 15.77 2.37 7.94
C THR A 19 16.21 3.68 8.58
N ASN A 20 15.88 4.82 7.97
CA ASN A 20 16.39 6.13 8.35
C ASN A 20 15.45 6.93 9.26
N MET A 21 14.23 6.45 9.50
CA MET A 21 13.32 7.12 10.42
C MET A 21 13.78 7.01 11.88
N ASN A 22 13.50 8.06 12.65
CA ASN A 22 13.64 8.03 14.10
C ASN A 22 12.63 7.04 14.70
N ASP A 23 12.96 6.42 15.83
CA ASP A 23 12.13 5.40 16.49
C ASP A 23 10.73 5.93 16.88
N ASN A 24 10.62 7.24 17.14
CA ASN A 24 9.35 7.90 17.46
C ASN A 24 8.59 8.44 16.24
N ALA A 25 9.18 8.38 15.05
CA ALA A 25 8.52 8.85 13.84
C ALA A 25 7.40 7.89 13.40
N ARG A 26 6.54 8.36 12.51
CA ARG A 26 5.49 7.57 11.86
C ARG A 26 5.57 7.76 10.36
N PHE A 27 5.46 6.66 9.62
CA PHE A 27 5.46 6.67 8.17
C PHE A 27 4.05 6.38 7.67
N PHE A 28 3.49 7.30 6.88
CA PHE A 28 2.17 7.16 6.28
C PHE A 28 2.30 6.83 4.79
N ILE A 29 1.64 5.76 4.34
CA ILE A 29 1.52 5.41 2.92
C ILE A 29 0.04 5.42 2.54
N SER A 30 -0.31 6.22 1.53
CA SER A 30 -1.61 6.17 0.85
C SER A 30 -1.42 5.61 -0.55
N THR A 31 -2.14 4.55 -0.89
CA THR A 31 -2.00 3.89 -2.21
C THR A 31 -3.24 3.08 -2.57
N PRO A 32 -3.57 2.94 -3.88
CA PRO A 32 -4.57 1.98 -4.33
C PRO A 32 -4.16 0.54 -3.99
N LEU A 33 -5.09 -0.25 -3.44
CA LEU A 33 -4.83 -1.65 -3.09
C LEU A 33 -5.04 -2.64 -4.26
N TRP A 34 -4.87 -2.13 -5.47
CA TRP A 34 -5.11 -2.76 -6.76
C TRP A 34 -4.37 -1.98 -7.85
N PHE A 35 -4.27 -2.51 -9.08
CA PHE A 35 -3.64 -1.78 -10.18
C PHE A 35 -4.64 -0.77 -10.76
N TYR A 36 -4.55 0.48 -10.32
CA TYR A 36 -5.50 1.53 -10.71
C TYR A 36 -5.40 1.81 -12.23
N PRO A 37 -6.54 1.88 -12.96
CA PRO A 37 -6.61 1.94 -14.40
C PRO A 37 -6.16 3.30 -14.90
N GLN A 38 -5.71 3.30 -16.15
CA GLN A 38 -5.06 4.44 -16.82
C GLN A 38 -5.81 4.86 -18.08
N ASP A 39 -7.11 4.57 -18.12
CA ASP A 39 -7.94 4.67 -19.34
C ASP A 39 -8.07 6.11 -19.87
N THR A 40 -7.58 7.12 -19.12
CA THR A 40 -7.60 8.53 -19.48
C THR A 40 -6.24 9.23 -19.34
N ILE A 41 -5.12 8.53 -19.61
CA ILE A 41 -3.80 9.19 -19.71
C ILE A 41 -3.79 10.11 -20.94
N GLN A 42 -3.63 11.41 -20.71
CA GLN A 42 -3.42 12.39 -21.77
C GLN A 42 -1.97 12.34 -22.25
N GLU A 43 -1.72 12.72 -23.50
CA GLU A 43 -0.36 12.82 -24.02
C GLU A 43 0.44 13.85 -23.20
N GLY A 44 1.53 13.43 -22.55
CA GLY A 44 2.32 14.26 -21.63
C GLY A 44 1.99 14.09 -20.14
N ASP A 45 1.03 13.23 -19.80
CA ASP A 45 0.74 12.88 -18.41
C ASP A 45 1.86 11.98 -17.83
N LEU A 46 2.49 12.47 -16.78
CA LEU A 46 3.61 11.81 -16.08
C LEU A 46 3.12 10.83 -15.00
N GLU A 47 1.81 10.73 -14.77
CA GLU A 47 1.22 9.96 -13.67
C GLU A 47 0.91 8.50 -14.03
N LYS A 48 1.77 7.87 -14.84
CA LYS A 48 1.65 6.44 -15.11
C LYS A 48 1.85 5.64 -13.82
N HIS A 49 0.90 4.80 -13.46
CA HIS A 49 1.09 3.78 -12.42
C HIS A 49 1.85 2.58 -13.00
N LEU A 50 2.91 2.16 -12.33
CA LEU A 50 3.77 1.05 -12.73
C LEU A 50 3.55 -0.20 -11.87
N ILE A 51 2.88 -0.03 -10.73
CA ILE A 51 2.60 -1.10 -9.77
C ILE A 51 1.19 -0.97 -9.18
N GLY A 52 0.65 -2.11 -8.74
CA GLY A 52 -0.46 -2.18 -7.79
C GLY A 52 0.03 -2.79 -6.48
N ILE A 53 -0.53 -2.39 -5.34
CA ILE A 53 -0.05 -2.84 -4.03
C ILE A 53 -1.17 -3.63 -3.34
N PRO A 54 -1.12 -4.96 -3.26
CA PRO A 54 -2.22 -5.72 -2.66
C PRO A 54 -2.34 -5.45 -1.16
N ALA A 55 -3.55 -5.51 -0.62
CA ALA A 55 -3.80 -5.33 0.83
C ALA A 55 -2.95 -6.30 1.69
N SER A 56 -2.68 -7.51 1.20
CA SER A 56 -1.78 -8.46 1.86
C SER A 56 -0.37 -7.92 2.07
N SER A 57 0.18 -7.18 1.10
CA SER A 57 1.49 -6.52 1.20
C SER A 57 1.50 -5.45 2.28
N MET A 58 0.44 -4.66 2.38
CA MET A 58 0.36 -3.56 3.36
C MET A 58 0.14 -4.10 4.78
N MET A 59 -0.77 -5.07 4.93
CA MET A 59 -1.07 -5.68 6.23
C MET A 59 0.11 -6.50 6.78
N ALA A 60 0.89 -7.15 5.91
CA ALA A 60 2.03 -7.95 6.34
C ALA A 60 3.22 -7.12 6.89
N MET A 61 3.27 -5.81 6.61
CA MET A 61 4.23 -4.89 7.23
C MET A 61 3.83 -4.44 8.65
N LEU A 62 2.75 -5.00 9.20
CA LEU A 62 2.20 -4.71 10.52
C LEU A 62 1.92 -3.21 10.76
N PRO A 63 0.96 -2.60 10.02
CA PRO A 63 0.58 -1.21 10.24
C PRO A 63 -0.02 -1.01 11.64
N LEU A 64 0.25 0.12 12.29
CA LEU A 64 -0.34 0.48 13.60
C LEU A 64 -1.84 0.79 13.48
N MET A 65 -2.19 1.45 12.39
CA MET A 65 -3.57 1.75 12.04
C MET A 65 -3.69 1.97 10.55
N TYR A 66 -4.91 1.81 10.06
CA TYR A 66 -5.22 2.02 8.66
C TYR A 66 -6.67 2.45 8.46
N GLN A 67 -6.93 2.98 7.28
CA GLN A 67 -8.27 3.27 6.77
C GLN A 67 -8.29 2.90 5.29
N VAL A 68 -9.38 2.29 4.82
CA VAL A 68 -9.59 2.00 3.40
C VAL A 68 -10.89 2.66 2.93
N ASN A 69 -10.79 3.41 1.83
CA ASN A 69 -11.91 4.13 1.23
C ASN A 69 -12.18 3.62 -0.20
N ASN A 70 -13.36 3.97 -0.74
CA ASN A 70 -13.71 3.69 -2.12
C ASN A 70 -12.79 4.43 -3.11
N PRO A 71 -12.41 3.83 -4.26
CA PRO A 71 -12.80 2.49 -4.71
C PRO A 71 -12.06 1.35 -4.01
N LEU A 72 -10.81 1.53 -3.57
CA LEU A 72 -10.06 0.62 -2.69
C LEU A 72 -8.69 1.28 -2.42
N ILE A 73 -8.70 2.48 -1.84
CA ILE A 73 -7.51 3.26 -1.54
C ILE A 73 -7.26 3.17 -0.05
N GLY A 74 -6.10 2.65 0.33
CA GLY A 74 -5.73 2.44 1.72
C GLY A 74 -4.68 3.44 2.19
N GLY A 75 -4.93 4.05 3.35
CA GLY A 75 -3.96 4.81 4.12
C GLY A 75 -3.47 3.98 5.31
N PHE A 76 -2.17 3.76 5.42
CA PHE A 76 -1.54 2.91 6.43
C PHE A 76 -0.45 3.65 7.17
N ILE A 77 -0.37 3.45 8.49
CA ILE A 77 0.64 4.07 9.34
C ILE A 77 1.56 3.01 9.92
N TYR A 78 2.86 3.20 9.73
CA TYR A 78 3.92 2.32 10.19
C TYR A 78 4.84 3.03 11.18
N ASN A 79 5.54 2.25 11.98
CA ASN A 79 6.67 2.70 12.79
C ASN A 79 7.95 1.97 12.33
N LYS A 80 9.05 2.21 13.02
CA LYS A 80 10.34 1.60 12.67
C LYS A 80 10.34 0.07 12.80
N ALA A 81 9.53 -0.51 13.69
CA ALA A 81 9.44 -1.96 13.86
C ALA A 81 8.87 -2.67 12.61
N SER A 82 8.13 -1.96 11.76
CA SER A 82 7.70 -2.48 10.45
C SER A 82 8.88 -2.84 9.52
N LEU A 83 10.11 -2.34 9.80
CA LEU A 83 11.31 -2.70 9.06
C LEU A 83 11.61 -4.20 9.11
N ASP A 84 11.29 -4.88 10.22
CA ASP A 84 11.49 -6.32 10.37
C ASP A 84 10.67 -7.15 9.38
N TYR A 85 9.65 -6.53 8.77
CA TYR A 85 8.71 -7.13 7.84
C TYR A 85 8.80 -6.50 6.44
N ILE A 86 9.84 -5.70 6.16
CA ILE A 86 9.97 -4.97 4.89
C ILE A 86 9.94 -5.89 3.67
N ASP A 87 10.45 -7.12 3.78
CA ASP A 87 10.46 -8.08 2.67
C ASP A 87 9.06 -8.59 2.31
N MET A 88 8.05 -8.31 3.15
CA MET A 88 6.64 -8.57 2.85
C MET A 88 6.01 -7.46 2.01
N PHE A 89 6.66 -6.30 1.87
CA PHE A 89 6.25 -5.27 0.92
C PHE A 89 6.45 -5.76 -0.51
N SER A 90 5.36 -6.21 -1.14
CA SER A 90 5.38 -6.90 -2.42
C SER A 90 4.39 -6.25 -3.39
N PRO A 91 4.78 -5.12 -4.02
CA PRO A 91 4.05 -4.58 -5.15
C PRO A 91 4.02 -5.55 -6.33
N VAL A 92 2.94 -5.50 -7.12
CA VAL A 92 2.76 -6.30 -8.33
C VAL A 92 2.81 -5.41 -9.56
N THR A 93 3.42 -5.91 -10.64
CA THR A 93 3.56 -5.21 -11.92
C THR A 93 2.54 -5.66 -12.96
N ASN A 94 1.61 -6.55 -12.59
CA ASN A 94 0.58 -7.06 -13.48
C ASN A 94 -0.55 -6.04 -13.63
N PRO A 95 -0.70 -5.38 -14.80
CA PRO A 95 -1.77 -4.39 -15.01
C PRO A 95 -3.18 -5.03 -15.00
N ALA A 96 -3.28 -6.35 -15.14
CA ALA A 96 -4.55 -7.06 -15.02
C ALA A 96 -4.98 -7.28 -13.56
N PHE A 97 -4.20 -6.81 -12.57
CA PHE A 97 -4.58 -6.88 -11.16
C PHE A 97 -5.75 -5.93 -10.85
N SER A 98 -6.97 -6.45 -10.99
CA SER A 98 -8.20 -5.66 -11.00
C SER A 98 -8.69 -5.26 -9.61
N LEU A 99 -9.60 -4.28 -9.57
CA LEU A 99 -10.31 -3.87 -8.35
C LEU A 99 -11.02 -5.04 -7.66
N GLU A 100 -11.64 -5.93 -8.43
CA GLU A 100 -12.31 -7.12 -7.90
C GLU A 100 -11.32 -8.06 -7.21
N GLN A 101 -10.15 -8.27 -7.82
CA GLN A 101 -9.07 -9.07 -7.21
C GLN A 101 -8.53 -8.38 -5.95
N GLY A 102 -8.37 -7.06 -5.96
CA GLY A 102 -8.00 -6.27 -4.78
C GLY A 102 -8.96 -6.51 -3.60
N HIS A 103 -10.28 -6.42 -3.84
CA HIS A 103 -11.28 -6.73 -2.81
C HIS A 103 -11.22 -8.19 -2.33
N LYS A 104 -10.98 -9.15 -3.22
CA LYS A 104 -10.83 -10.57 -2.82
C LYS A 104 -9.65 -10.75 -1.87
N ILE A 105 -8.51 -10.14 -2.18
CA ILE A 105 -7.31 -10.18 -1.32
C ILE A 105 -7.57 -9.48 0.01
N ALA A 106 -8.15 -8.26 -0.01
CA ALA A 106 -8.45 -7.51 1.20
C ALA A 106 -9.34 -8.33 2.16
N ARG A 107 -10.39 -8.98 1.65
CA ARG A 107 -11.23 -9.89 2.45
C ARG A 107 -10.46 -11.10 2.99
N ALA A 108 -9.60 -11.70 2.17
CA ALA A 108 -8.82 -12.88 2.57
C ALA A 108 -7.85 -12.58 3.72
N VAL A 109 -7.34 -11.36 3.81
CA VAL A 109 -6.47 -10.92 4.92
C VAL A 109 -7.21 -10.17 6.02
N SER A 110 -8.54 -10.22 6.03
CA SER A 110 -9.40 -9.53 7.02
C SER A 110 -9.12 -8.02 7.12
N CYS A 111 -8.75 -7.37 6.01
CA CYS A 111 -8.60 -5.92 5.93
C CYS A 111 -9.98 -5.26 5.90
N ASP A 112 -10.27 -4.44 6.91
CA ASP A 112 -11.52 -3.71 7.03
C ASP A 112 -11.59 -2.60 5.97
N CYS A 113 -12.55 -2.74 5.05
CA CYS A 113 -12.78 -1.80 3.96
C CYS A 113 -13.99 -0.89 4.20
N THR A 114 -14.46 -0.77 5.44
CA THR A 114 -15.59 0.10 5.79
C THR A 114 -15.20 1.58 5.57
N PRO A 115 -15.83 2.30 4.63
CA PRO A 115 -15.46 3.69 4.34
C PRO A 115 -15.55 4.59 5.58
N GLY A 116 -14.56 5.47 5.75
CA GLY A 116 -14.53 6.41 6.89
C GLY A 116 -14.13 5.80 8.24
N LYS A 117 -13.97 4.47 8.34
CA LYS A 117 -13.56 3.81 9.58
C LYS A 117 -12.04 3.78 9.70
N ILE A 118 -11.52 4.27 10.82
CA ILE A 118 -10.13 4.06 11.23
C ILE A 118 -10.06 2.76 12.02
N THR A 119 -9.17 1.86 11.61
CA THR A 119 -8.92 0.59 12.29
C THR A 119 -7.55 0.65 12.97
N HIS A 120 -7.54 0.58 14.29
CA HIS A 120 -6.32 0.38 15.08
C HIS A 120 -6.03 -1.11 15.21
N ILE A 121 -4.78 -1.51 15.04
CA ILE A 121 -4.37 -2.91 15.17
C ILE A 121 -3.56 -3.07 16.44
N ASN A 122 -3.99 -3.99 17.30
CA ASN A 122 -3.22 -4.48 18.43
C ASN A 122 -2.63 -5.83 18.04
N TYR A 123 -1.31 -5.97 18.15
CA TYR A 123 -0.56 -7.17 17.80
C TYR A 123 -0.19 -8.02 19.03
N ASP A 124 -1.02 -7.95 20.09
CA ASP A 124 -0.81 -8.60 21.40
C ASP A 124 -0.32 -10.07 21.28
#